data_AF-A0A2P5FAW4-F1
#
_entry.id   AF-A0A2P5FAW4-F1
#
_cell.length_a   1.000
_cell.length_b   1.000
_cell.length_c   1.000
_cell.angle_alpha   90.00
_cell.angle_beta   90.00
_cell.angle_gamma   90.00
#
_symmetry.space_group_name_H-M   'P 1'
#
loop_
_entity.id
_entity.type
_entity.pdbx_description
1 polymer ?
#
loop_
_entity_poly.entity_id
_entity_poly.type
_entity_poly.pdbx_seq_one_letter_code
_entity_poly.pdbx_strand_id
1 'polypeptide(L)'
;MRAIGIDLTQPGGIGAVAQSAATQNTRTLSELNKTTISDVLGDATKKLPADKAVTREDAEGVIGAEIRNKPDMSTSPGGVAASMAAAARLNQNK
;
A
#
# COMPACT_ATOMS: atom_id res chain seq x y z
N MET A 1 -6.33 7.20 9.10
CA MET A 1 -6.28 7.59 7.68
C MET A 1 -5.27 6.74 6.91
N ARG A 2 -5.80 5.82 6.10
CA ARG A 2 -5.03 4.98 5.17
C ARG A 2 -4.83 5.68 3.83
N ALA A 3 -3.88 5.17 3.04
CA ALA A 3 -3.40 5.79 1.82
C ALA A 3 -4.48 6.17 0.79
N ILE A 4 -5.58 5.43 0.76
CA ILE A 4 -6.68 5.58 -0.22
C ILE A 4 -7.98 6.08 0.41
N GLY A 5 -7.93 6.64 1.63
CA GLY A 5 -9.10 7.16 2.33
C GLY A 5 -10.11 6.11 2.82
N ILE A 6 -10.00 4.86 2.35
CA ILE A 6 -10.78 3.73 2.86
C ILE A 6 -10.14 3.23 4.16
N ASP A 7 -10.81 3.46 5.28
CA ASP A 7 -10.28 3.09 6.61
C ASP A 7 -10.39 1.59 6.89
N LEU A 8 -11.11 0.85 6.04
CA LEU A 8 -11.26 -0.60 6.09
C LEU A 8 -10.24 -1.28 5.18
N THR A 9 -9.42 -2.15 5.76
CA THR A 9 -8.78 -3.22 4.97
C THR A 9 -9.87 -4.14 4.47
N GLN A 10 -10.01 -4.27 3.14
CA GLN A 10 -10.90 -5.25 2.53
C GLN A 10 -10.64 -6.63 3.17
N PRO A 11 -11.62 -7.25 3.85
CA PRO A 11 -11.45 -8.60 4.40
C PRO A 11 -11.06 -9.56 3.27
N GLY A 12 -9.98 -10.32 3.46
CA GLY A 12 -9.43 -11.20 2.43
C GLY A 12 -8.68 -10.51 1.28
N GLY A 13 -8.63 -9.18 1.25
CA GLY A 13 -7.84 -8.40 0.29
C GLY A 13 -6.34 -8.48 0.55
N ILE A 14 -5.55 -8.06 -0.44
CA ILE A 14 -4.09 -8.22 -0.43
C ILE A 14 -3.41 -7.60 0.81
N GLY A 15 -3.87 -6.43 1.25
CA GLY A 15 -3.34 -5.75 2.43
C GLY A 15 -3.63 -6.48 3.74
N ALA A 16 -4.81 -7.12 3.86
CA ALA A 16 -5.16 -7.94 5.01
C ALA A 16 -4.32 -9.23 5.05
N VAL A 17 -4.12 -9.86 3.90
CA VAL A 17 -3.24 -11.04 3.76
C VAL A 17 -1.81 -10.69 4.13
N ALA A 18 -1.28 -9.58 3.61
CA ALA A 18 0.07 -9.10 3.92
C ALA A 18 0.26 -8.83 5.43
N GLN A 19 -0.72 -8.20 6.09
CA GLN A 19 -0.66 -7.93 7.53
C GLN A 19 -0.71 -9.22 8.36
N SER A 20 -1.56 -10.17 7.96
CA SER A 20 -1.63 -11.49 8.60
C SER A 20 -0.30 -12.23 8.44
N ALA A 21 0.24 -12.28 7.23
CA ALA A 21 1.54 -12.88 6.91
C ALA A 21 2.66 -12.26 7.74
N ALA A 22 2.74 -10.93 7.82
CA ALA A 22 3.73 -10.24 8.64
C ALA A 22 3.61 -10.62 10.12
N THR A 23 2.38 -10.64 10.65
CA THR A 23 2.12 -11.02 12.05
C THR A 23 2.53 -12.47 12.33
N GLN A 24 2.19 -13.40 11.44
CA GLN A 24 2.59 -14.81 11.57
C GLN A 24 4.10 -14.98 11.48
N ASN A 25 4.75 -14.32 10.50
CA ASN A 25 6.20 -14.40 10.32
C ASN A 25 6.99 -13.92 11.55
N THR A 26 6.46 -13.00 12.37
CA THR A 26 7.11 -12.61 13.64
C THR A 26 7.18 -13.73 14.67
N ARG A 27 6.30 -14.75 14.55
CA ARG A 27 6.21 -15.90 15.46
C ARG A 27 6.82 -17.18 14.87
N THR A 28 7.14 -17.17 13.58
CA THR A 28 7.72 -18.31 12.87
C THR A 28 9.24 -18.29 12.97
N LEU A 29 9.81 -19.28 13.68
CA LEU A 29 11.26 -19.39 13.91
C LEU A 29 12.06 -19.80 12.66
N SER A 30 11.50 -20.68 11.83
CA SER A 30 12.16 -21.15 10.62
C SER A 30 11.86 -20.23 9.45
N GLU A 31 12.88 -19.65 8.82
CA GLU A 31 12.73 -18.82 7.62
C GLU A 31 12.04 -19.56 6.47
N LEU A 32 12.30 -20.87 6.33
CA LEU A 32 11.68 -21.71 5.29
C LEU A 32 10.16 -21.84 5.44
N ASN A 33 9.63 -21.57 6.63
CA ASN A 33 8.19 -21.64 6.93
C ASN A 33 7.52 -20.26 6.91
N LYS A 34 8.27 -19.19 6.61
CA LYS A 34 7.69 -17.85 6.53
C LYS A 34 6.93 -17.67 5.22
N THR A 35 5.80 -16.98 5.30
CA THR A 35 5.09 -16.52 4.12
C THR A 35 5.94 -15.48 3.40
N THR A 36 6.24 -15.72 2.14
CA THR A 36 7.05 -14.83 1.32
C THR A 36 6.19 -13.75 0.67
N ILE A 37 6.83 -12.71 0.13
CA ILE A 37 6.14 -11.71 -0.69
C ILE A 37 5.51 -12.36 -1.92
N SER A 38 6.16 -13.37 -2.51
CA SER A 38 5.62 -14.11 -3.64
C SER A 38 4.32 -14.81 -3.29
N ASP A 39 4.21 -15.40 -2.10
CA ASP A 39 2.99 -16.05 -1.62
C ASP A 39 1.86 -15.04 -1.43
N VAL A 40 2.18 -13.85 -0.91
CA VAL A 40 1.19 -12.77 -0.75
C VAL A 40 0.72 -12.29 -2.12
N LEU A 41 1.63 -12.04 -3.07
CA LEU A 41 1.32 -11.40 -4.35
C LEU A 41 0.83 -12.36 -5.45
N GLY A 42 0.92 -13.69 -5.25
CA GLY A 42 0.63 -14.69 -6.28
C GLY A 42 -0.76 -14.61 -6.91
N ASP A 43 -1.76 -14.08 -6.18
CA ASP A 43 -3.11 -13.86 -6.66
C ASP A 43 -3.58 -12.40 -6.55
N ALA A 44 -2.64 -11.45 -6.46
CA ALA A 44 -2.95 -10.03 -6.33
C ALA A 44 -3.88 -9.51 -7.44
N THR A 45 -3.71 -9.98 -8.68
CA THR A 45 -4.56 -9.59 -9.82
C THR A 45 -6.03 -9.96 -9.65
N LYS A 46 -6.33 -10.99 -8.85
CA LYS A 46 -7.71 -11.41 -8.53
C LYS A 46 -8.28 -10.71 -7.29
N LYS A 47 -7.41 -10.24 -6.39
CA LYS A 47 -7.78 -9.64 -5.09
C LYS A 47 -7.80 -8.12 -5.09
N LEU A 48 -7.09 -7.49 -6.02
CA LEU A 48 -7.08 -6.04 -6.16
C LEU A 48 -8.38 -5.56 -6.79
N PRO A 49 -8.94 -4.43 -6.32
CA PRO A 49 -10.05 -3.78 -7.00
C PRO A 49 -9.60 -3.31 -8.40
N ALA A 50 -10.58 -3.02 -9.25
CA ALA A 50 -10.32 -2.42 -10.56
C ALA A 50 -9.59 -1.07 -10.41
N ASP A 51 -8.82 -0.73 -11.44
CA ASP A 51 -8.09 0.53 -11.49
C ASP A 51 -9.04 1.73 -11.34
N LYS A 52 -8.59 2.74 -10.59
CA LYS A 52 -9.31 4.01 -10.43
C LYS A 52 -8.38 5.19 -10.69
N ALA A 53 -8.96 6.31 -11.13
CA ALA A 53 -8.22 7.56 -11.23
C ALA A 53 -7.77 8.02 -9.85
N VAL A 54 -6.50 8.44 -9.75
CA VAL A 54 -5.93 8.99 -8.52
C VAL A 54 -6.57 10.36 -8.25
N THR A 55 -7.15 10.53 -7.07
CA THR A 55 -7.67 11.82 -6.59
C THR A 55 -6.66 12.58 -5.74
N ARG A 56 -6.99 13.81 -5.35
CA ARG A 56 -6.12 14.61 -4.44
C ARG A 56 -5.99 13.95 -3.07
N GLU A 57 -7.11 13.43 -2.57
CA GLU A 57 -7.24 12.79 -1.27
C GLU A 57 -6.43 11.49 -1.22
N ASP A 58 -6.42 10.71 -2.31
CA ASP A 58 -5.54 9.54 -2.45
C ASP A 58 -4.06 9.95 -2.36
N ALA A 59 -3.66 11.01 -3.08
CA ALA A 59 -2.28 11.47 -3.06
C ALA A 59 -1.85 11.95 -1.67
N GLU A 60 -2.69 12.75 -0.99
CA GLU A 60 -2.45 13.19 0.39
C GLU A 60 -2.38 12.01 1.36
N GLY A 61 -3.26 11.03 1.20
CA GLY A 61 -3.24 9.80 1.99
C GLY A 61 -1.93 9.03 1.84
N VAL A 62 -1.43 8.88 0.60
CA VAL A 62 -0.15 8.23 0.30
C VAL A 62 1.03 9.02 0.86
N ILE A 63 1.05 10.36 0.69
CA ILE A 63 2.08 11.24 1.27
C ILE A 63 2.16 11.04 2.78
N GLY A 64 1.01 11.08 3.47
CA GLY A 64 0.94 10.87 4.90
C GLY A 64 1.38 9.47 5.32
N ALA A 65 1.04 8.44 4.55
CA ALA A 65 1.49 7.07 4.81
C ALA A 65 2.99 6.90 4.65
N GLU A 66 3.58 7.51 3.62
CA GLU A 66 5.02 7.44 3.36
C GLU A 66 5.82 8.15 4.46
N ILE A 67 5.41 9.37 4.84
CA ILE A 67 6.03 10.13 5.93
C ILE A 67 5.99 9.32 7.24
N ARG A 68 4.82 8.77 7.61
CA ARG A 68 4.66 8.02 8.88
C ARG A 68 5.51 6.75 8.94
N ASN A 69 5.78 6.12 7.81
CA ASN A 69 6.51 4.85 7.75
C ASN A 69 8.01 5.02 7.50
N LYS A 70 8.49 6.26 7.32
CA LYS A 70 9.92 6.54 7.16
C LYS A 70 10.53 7.11 8.45
N PRO A 71 11.72 6.65 8.87
CA PRO A 71 12.39 7.17 10.05
C PRO A 71 12.71 8.67 10.00
N ASP A 72 12.97 9.20 8.81
CA ASP A 72 13.30 10.61 8.59
C ASP A 72 12.07 11.50 8.34
N MET A 73 10.85 10.93 8.43
CA MET A 73 9.58 11.64 8.27
C MET A 73 9.48 12.40 6.93
N SER A 74 10.05 11.85 5.86
CA SER A 74 10.11 12.49 4.55
C SER A 74 9.49 11.65 3.42
N THR A 75 9.10 12.32 2.34
CA THR A 75 8.74 11.66 1.08
C THR A 75 10.00 11.37 0.27
N SER A 76 10.02 10.24 -0.45
CA SER A 76 11.14 9.89 -1.32
C SER A 76 11.03 10.65 -2.65
N PRO A 77 12.09 11.37 -3.07
CA PRO A 77 12.16 11.92 -4.41
C PRO A 77 11.98 10.81 -5.46
N GLY A 78 11.08 11.01 -6.43
CA GLY A 78 10.74 10.01 -7.45
C GLY A 78 10.01 8.76 -6.91
N GLY A 79 9.63 8.75 -5.64
CA GLY A 79 8.94 7.64 -4.99
C GLY A 79 7.44 7.61 -5.25
N VAL A 80 6.73 6.81 -4.44
CA VAL A 80 5.29 6.56 -4.58
C VAL A 80 4.49 7.83 -4.31
N ALA A 81 4.74 8.55 -3.21
CA ALA A 81 4.03 9.80 -2.94
C ALA A 81 4.23 10.85 -4.04
N ALA A 82 5.45 11.00 -4.56
CA ALA A 82 5.74 11.91 -5.65
C ALA A 82 4.96 11.54 -6.93
N SER A 83 4.92 10.25 -7.26
CA SER A 83 4.19 9.74 -8.42
C SER A 83 2.67 9.92 -8.27
N MET A 84 2.12 9.65 -7.09
CA MET A 84 0.70 9.83 -6.80
C MET A 84 0.28 11.30 -6.85
N ALA A 85 1.11 12.21 -6.34
CA ALA A 85 0.87 13.65 -6.44
C ALA A 85 0.89 14.14 -7.91
N ALA A 86 1.81 13.62 -8.72
CA ALA A 86 1.85 13.91 -10.16
C ALA A 86 0.60 13.36 -10.86
N ALA A 87 0.20 12.12 -10.58
CA ALA A 87 -0.99 11.50 -11.15
C ALA A 87 -2.28 12.27 -10.80
N ALA A 88 -2.45 12.69 -9.54
CA ALA A 88 -3.59 13.49 -9.12
C ALA A 88 -3.66 14.83 -9.89
N ARG A 89 -2.53 15.51 -10.07
CA ARG A 89 -2.46 16.76 -10.86
C ARG A 89 -2.83 16.54 -12.33
N LEU A 90 -2.34 15.46 -12.93
CA LEU A 90 -2.66 15.13 -14.33
C LEU A 90 -4.14 14.79 -14.50
N ASN A 91 -4.75 14.10 -13.54
CA ASN A 91 -6.17 13.74 -13.60
C ASN A 91 -7.11 14.94 -13.35
N GLN A 92 -6.68 15.97 -12.62
CA GLN A 92 -7.47 17.20 -12.38
C GLN A 92 -7.48 18.16 -13.57
N ASN A 93 -6.48 18.08 -14.46
CA ASN A 93 -6.37 18.92 -15.64
C ASN A 93 -7.05 18.30 -16.87
N LYS A 94 -7.93 17.32 -16.64
CA LYS A 94 -8.64 16.54 -17.65
C LYS A 94 -10.12 16.88 -17.62
#